data_AF-A0A5A8HX95-F1
#
_entry.id   AF-A0A5A8HX95-F1
#
_cell.length_a   1.000
_cell.length_b   1.000
_cell.length_c   1.000
_cell.angle_alpha   90.00
_cell.angle_beta   90.00
_cell.angle_gamma   90.00
#
_symmetry.space_group_name_H-M   'P 1'
#
loop_
_entity.id
_entity.type
_entity.pdbx_description
1 polymer ?
#
loop_
_entity_poly.entity_id
_entity_poly.type
_entity_poly.pdbx_seq_one_letter_code
_entity_poly.pdbx_strand_id
1 'polypeptide(L)' 'MKHCYRCGECKEDYRFRPDQPYWCRWCIRCERSPVGNFPLPETKEDVWHDSDEVSPT' A
#
# COMPACT_ATOMS: atom_id res chain seq x y z
N MET A 1 4.55 3.70 11.10
CA MET A 1 4.43 2.24 10.92
C MET A 1 2.98 1.80 11.15
N LYS A 2 2.44 0.99 10.25
CA LYS A 2 1.04 0.57 10.17
C LYS A 2 0.95 -0.95 9.94
N HIS A 3 -0.03 -1.60 10.54
CA HIS A 3 -0.28 -3.03 10.37
C HIS A 3 -1.26 -3.27 9.21
N CYS A 4 -0.93 -4.19 8.30
CA CYS A 4 -1.83 -4.62 7.23
C CYS A 4 -2.76 -5.74 7.72
N TYR A 5 -4.07 -5.53 7.65
CA TYR A 5 -5.06 -6.54 8.07
C TYR A 5 -5.10 -7.79 7.17
N ARG A 6 -4.50 -7.74 5.98
CA ARG A 6 -4.56 -8.83 5.01
C ARG A 6 -3.33 -9.74 5.04
N CYS A 7 -2.12 -9.17 5.13
CA CYS A 7 -0.89 -9.95 5.23
C CYS A 7 -0.33 -10.07 6.65
N GLY A 8 -0.84 -9.31 7.62
CA GLY A 8 -0.37 -9.36 9.01
C GLY A 8 1.01 -8.73 9.26
N GLU A 9 1.60 -8.09 8.24
CA GLU A 9 2.90 -7.45 8.38
C GLU A 9 2.77 -6.00 8.86
N CYS A 10 3.65 -5.60 9.77
CA CYS A 10 3.90 -4.20 10.10
C CYS A 10 4.78 -3.58 9.01
N LYS A 11 4.29 -2.53 8.36
CA LYS A 11 4.96 -1.83 7.27
C LYS A 11 4.96 -0.32 7.53
N GLU A 12 5.78 0.41 6.81
CA GLU A 12 5.86 1.87 6.91
C GLU A 12 4.65 2.55 6.24
N ASP A 13 4.36 3.80 6.60
CA ASP A 13 3.18 4.53 6.15
C ASP A 13 3.10 4.69 4.63
N TYR A 14 4.23 4.84 3.95
CA TYR A 14 4.33 4.93 2.49
C TYR A 14 3.93 3.63 1.76
N ARG A 15 3.72 2.52 2.48
CA ARG A 15 3.25 1.25 1.90
C ARG A 15 1.74 1.11 1.91
N PHE A 16 1.04 2.11 2.45
CA PHE A 16 -0.40 2.19 2.52
C PHE A 16 -0.86 3.41 1.74
N ARG A 17 -2.03 3.34 1.10
CA ARG A 17 -2.64 4.55 0.55
C ARG A 17 -3.00 5.51 1.69
N PRO A 18 -2.73 6.82 1.54
CA PRO A 18 -3.01 7.81 2.58
C PRO A 18 -4.51 7.94 2.88
N ASP A 19 -5.37 7.69 1.88
CA ASP A 19 -6.82 7.86 1.97
C ASP A 19 -7.59 6.61 2.44
N GLN A 20 -6.91 5.62 3.04
CA GLN A 20 -7.58 4.39 3.45
C GLN A 20 -8.30 4.50 4.80
N PRO A 21 -9.53 3.96 4.92
CA PRO A 21 -10.24 3.89 6.19
C PRO A 21 -9.48 3.01 7.20
N TYR A 22 -9.52 3.38 8.48
CA TYR A 22 -8.84 2.62 9.53
C TYR A 22 -9.30 1.16 9.65
N TRP A 23 -10.55 0.87 9.28
CA TRP A 23 -11.18 -0.45 9.33
C TRP A 23 -10.81 -1.36 8.12
N CYS A 24 -10.29 -0.77 7.05
CA CYS A 24 -9.86 -1.47 5.83
C CYS A 24 -8.41 -1.13 5.48
N ARG A 25 -7.52 -1.11 6.49
CA ARG A 25 -6.11 -0.77 6.31
C ARG A 25 -5.35 -1.94 5.67
N TRP A 26 -5.17 -1.87 4.36
CA TRP A 26 -4.43 -2.82 3.54
C TRP A 26 -3.21 -2.14 2.91
N CYS A 27 -2.06 -2.81 2.89
CA CYS A 27 -0.94 -2.30 2.12
C CYS A 27 -1.27 -2.34 0.62
N ILE A 28 -0.59 -1.52 -0.18
CA ILE A 28 -0.85 -1.38 -1.62
C ILE A 28 -0.80 -2.74 -2.34
N ARG A 29 0.12 -3.61 -1.92
CA ARG A 29 0.24 -4.98 -2.44
C ARG A 29 -1.00 -5.84 -2.19
N CYS A 30 -1.59 -5.69 -1.01
CA CYS A 30 -2.80 -6.39 -0.60
C CYS A 30 -4.07 -5.78 -1.19
N GLU A 31 -4.08 -4.47 -1.45
CA GLU A 31 -5.15 -3.78 -2.18
C GLU A 31 -5.19 -4.22 -3.65
N ARG A 32 -4.01 -4.35 -4.28
CA ARG A 32 -3.86 -4.79 -5.67
C ARG A 32 -4.13 -6.28 -5.87
N SER A 33 -3.85 -7.11 -4.86
CA SER A 33 -4.07 -8.55 -4.96
C SER A 33 -5.57 -8.88 -4.85
N PRO A 34 -6.19 -9.59 -5.81
CA PRO A 34 -7.58 -10.01 -5.69
C PRO A 34 -7.80 -10.88 -4.43
N VAL A 35 -9.00 -10.81 -3.85
CA VAL A 35 -9.36 -11.57 -2.64
C VAL A 35 -9.29 -13.06 -2.96
N GLY A 36 -8.54 -13.83 -2.16
CA GLY A 36 -8.38 -15.27 -2.36
C GLY A 36 -7.16 -15.69 -3.17
N ASN A 37 -6.32 -14.75 -3.63
CA ASN A 37 -5.04 -15.07 -4.27
C ASN A 37 -3.86 -14.69 -3.36
N PHE A 38 -2.79 -15.50 -3.38
CA PHE A 38 -1.58 -15.24 -2.59
C PHE A 38 -1.02 -13.85 -2.96
N PRO A 39 -0.55 -13.05 -1.99
CA PRO A 39 -0.04 -11.71 -2.30
C PRO A 39 1.07 -11.81 -3.33
N LEU A 40 0.93 -11.07 -4.43
CA LEU A 40 1.93 -11.00 -5.49
C LEU A 40 3.31 -10.63 -4.91
N PRO A 41 4.41 -11.06 -5.56
CA PRO A 41 5.76 -10.65 -5.17
C PRO A 41 5.83 -9.12 -5.08
N GLU A 42 6.59 -8.63 -4.11
CA GLU A 42 6.77 -7.19 -3.92
C GLU A 42 7.45 -6.57 -5.13
N THR A 43 6.79 -5.56 -5.69
CA THR A 43 7.24 -4.83 -6.87
C THR A 43 7.30 -3.34 -6.55
N LYS A 44 8.07 -2.56 -7.33
CA LYS A 44 8.28 -1.11 -7.08
C LYS A 44 6.98 -0.28 -7.06
N GLU A 45 5.92 -0.83 -7.63
CA GLU A 45 4.55 -0.31 -7.68
C GLU A 45 3.78 -0.46 -6.34
N ASP A 46 4.30 -1.21 -5.37
CA ASP A 46 3.74 -1.39 -4.02
C ASP A 46 4.19 -0.34 -3.00
N VAL A 47 4.87 0.70 -3.49
CA VAL A 47 5.32 1.86 -2.72
C VAL A 47 4.50 3.06 -3.19
N TRP A 48 3.83 3.70 -2.25
CA TRP A 48 3.17 4.97 -2.53
C TRP A 48 4.26 6.02 -2.77
N HIS A 49 4.33 6.53 -3.98
CA HIS A 49 5.09 7.73 -4.29
C HIS A 49 4.15 8.92 -4.11
N ASP A 50 4.48 9.77 -3.15
CA ASP A 50 3.97 11.15 -3.08
C ASP A 50 4.45 11.82 -4.38
N SER A 51 3.58 11.90 -5.39
CA SER A 51 3.88 12.58 -6.64
C SER A 51 3.81 14.09 -6.41
N ASP A 52 4.79 14.61 -5.68
CA ASP A 52 4.99 16.04 -5.45
C ASP A 52 6.21 16.57 -6.23
N GLU A 53 6.37 16.13 -7.47
CA GLU A 53 7.27 16.78 -8.43
C GLU A 53 6.42 17.41 -9.53
N VAL A 54 5.62 18.41 -9.14
CA VAL A 54 5.08 19.41 -10.07
C VAL A 54 6.28 20.05 -10.76
N SER A 55 6.51 19.69 -12.03
CA SER A 55 7.52 20.32 -12.87
C SER A 55 7.18 21.81 -13.01
N PRO A 56 8.03 22.76 -12.56
CA PRO A 56 7.83 24.16 -12.89
C PRO A 56 8.15 24.32 -14.39
N THR A 57 7.14 24.74 -15.16
CA THR A 57 7.28 25.18 -16.56
C THR A 57 7.57 26.67 -16.60
#